data_AF-A0A3E2DMC4-F1
#
_entry.id   AF-A0A3E2DMC4-F1
#
_cell.length_a   1.000
_cell.length_b   1.000
_cell.length_c   1.000
_cell.angle_alpha   90.00
_cell.angle_beta   90.00
_cell.angle_gamma   90.00
#
_symmetry.space_group_name_H-M   'P 1'
#
loop_
_entity.id
_entity.type
_entity.pdbx_description
1 polymer ?
#
loop_
_entity_poly.entity_id
_entity_poly.type
_entity_poly.pdbx_seq_one_letter_code
_entity_poly.pdbx_strand_id
1 'polypeptide(L)'
;MNGAGRSVSLDPTWAEKALAQSLQWTPQGCATATRRQIWVHSTDGGMYLHASRVAYAASHDWVTPTGKLERTCTTPQCVSPHHLRIVTSETAGDDVEPVDLDQVAYLRSHGWSWRLISEATGWSAADVAAIPHVRRIHESLKKDATRTLEKTP
;
A
#
# COMPACT_ATOMS: atom_id res chain seq x y z
N MET A 1 -6.35 -11.61 -4.23
CA MET A 1 -6.70 -11.67 -2.80
C MET A 1 -5.95 -10.56 -2.09
N ASN A 2 -6.68 -9.49 -1.74
CA ASN A 2 -6.16 -8.28 -1.11
C ASN A 2 -5.90 -8.57 0.37
N GLY A 3 -4.64 -8.44 0.77
CA GLY A 3 -4.21 -8.62 2.15
C GLY A 3 -3.25 -7.50 2.53
N ALA A 4 -3.65 -6.24 2.30
CA ALA A 4 -3.08 -5.11 3.03
C ALA A 4 -3.66 -5.18 4.46
N GLY A 5 -3.18 -6.16 5.23
CA GLY A 5 -3.56 -6.32 6.62
C GLY A 5 -2.96 -5.20 7.45
N ARG A 6 -3.72 -4.70 8.43
CA ARG A 6 -3.24 -3.79 9.47
C ARG A 6 -1.93 -4.31 10.07
N SER A 7 -1.00 -3.41 10.36
CA SER A 7 0.24 -3.77 11.06
C SER A 7 -0.09 -4.28 12.46
N VAL A 8 0.63 -5.33 12.85
CA VAL A 8 0.51 -5.97 14.16
C VAL A 8 1.87 -5.95 14.82
N SER A 9 1.93 -5.44 16.06
CA SER A 9 3.10 -5.51 16.93
C SER A 9 3.18 -6.88 17.59
N LEU A 10 4.31 -7.55 17.43
CA LEU A 10 4.57 -8.89 17.96
C LEU A 10 5.32 -8.80 19.29
N ASP A 11 5.10 -9.79 20.14
CA ASP A 11 5.97 -10.04 21.29
C ASP A 11 7.34 -10.54 20.78
N PRO A 12 8.43 -9.79 20.97
CA PRO A 12 9.76 -10.16 20.47
C PRO A 12 10.21 -11.54 20.93
N THR A 13 10.00 -11.86 22.21
CA THR A 13 10.52 -13.09 22.84
C THR A 13 9.85 -14.32 22.23
N TRP A 14 8.53 -14.25 22.04
CA TRP A 14 7.77 -15.34 21.42
C TRP A 14 8.01 -15.44 19.92
N ALA A 15 8.11 -14.30 19.23
CA ALA A 15 8.33 -14.27 17.79
C ALA A 15 9.73 -14.80 17.42
N GLU A 16 10.78 -14.44 18.16
CA GLU A 16 12.13 -14.99 17.99
C GLU A 16 12.14 -16.51 18.15
N LYS A 17 11.51 -17.01 19.23
CA LYS A 17 11.43 -18.45 19.49
C LYS A 17 10.68 -19.17 18.38
N ALA A 18 9.57 -18.61 17.90
CA ALA A 18 8.79 -19.18 16.81
C ALA A 18 9.58 -19.22 15.49
N LEU A 19 10.35 -18.17 15.18
CA LEU A 19 11.24 -18.15 14.01
C LEU A 19 12.37 -19.17 14.14
N ALA A 20 13.05 -19.23 15.29
CA ALA A 20 14.15 -20.18 15.53
C ALA A 20 13.69 -21.64 15.35
N GLN A 21 12.47 -21.96 15.74
CA GLN A 21 11.89 -23.31 15.57
C GLN A 21 11.41 -23.59 14.14
N SER A 22 11.14 -22.55 13.36
CA SER A 22 10.46 -22.68 12.06
C SER A 22 11.37 -22.42 10.86
N LEU A 23 12.55 -21.82 11.07
CA LEU A 23 13.48 -21.47 10.00
C LEU A 23 14.63 -22.47 9.90
N GLN A 24 14.92 -22.86 8.66
CA GLN A 24 16.13 -23.58 8.29
C GLN A 24 17.04 -22.66 7.51
N TRP A 25 18.22 -22.38 8.08
CA TRP A 25 19.22 -21.50 7.49
C TRP A 25 20.14 -22.26 6.55
N THR A 26 20.50 -21.60 5.46
CA THR A 26 21.52 -22.04 4.51
C THR A 26 22.83 -21.31 4.79
N PRO A 27 24.00 -21.89 4.41
CA PRO A 27 25.29 -21.22 4.55
C PRO A 27 25.38 -19.87 3.82
N GLN A 28 24.58 -19.66 2.77
CA GLN A 28 24.54 -18.43 1.98
C GLN A 28 23.65 -17.33 2.60
N GLY A 29 23.16 -17.51 3.85
CA GLY A 29 22.33 -16.51 4.53
C GLY A 29 20.86 -16.46 4.08
N CYS A 30 20.42 -17.41 3.24
CA CYS A 30 18.99 -17.61 2.98
C CYS A 30 18.36 -18.47 4.08
N ALA A 31 17.08 -18.24 4.34
CA ALA A 31 16.29 -19.06 5.26
C ALA A 31 15.03 -19.57 4.57
N THR A 32 14.66 -20.82 4.84
CA THR A 32 13.39 -21.41 4.39
C THR A 32 12.55 -21.72 5.61
N ALA A 33 11.26 -21.40 5.56
CA ALA A 33 10.35 -21.78 6.64
C ALA A 33 9.84 -23.21 6.45
N THR A 34 9.87 -24.03 7.50
CA THR A 34 9.27 -25.37 7.52
C THR A 34 7.75 -25.32 7.39
N ARG A 35 7.15 -24.19 7.77
CA ARG A 35 5.72 -23.91 7.64
C ARG A 35 5.50 -22.52 7.05
N ARG A 36 4.51 -22.40 6.16
CA ARG A 36 4.14 -21.12 5.55
C ARG A 36 3.60 -20.11 6.57
N GLN A 37 2.95 -20.59 7.63
CA GLN A 37 2.43 -19.78 8.74
C GLN A 37 2.93 -20.35 10.07
N ILE A 38 3.22 -19.46 11.01
CA ILE A 38 3.70 -19.78 12.35
C ILE A 38 2.82 -19.07 13.39
N TRP A 39 2.63 -19.74 14.53
CA TRP A 39 1.91 -19.17 15.65
C TRP A 39 2.81 -18.17 16.38
N VAL A 40 2.33 -16.96 16.58
CA VAL A 40 3.03 -15.89 17.29
C VAL A 40 2.08 -15.20 18.26
N HIS A 41 2.66 -14.51 19.24
CA HIS A 41 1.91 -13.68 20.17
C HIS A 41 2.04 -12.22 19.73
N SER A 42 0.91 -11.54 19.63
CA SER A 42 0.81 -10.09 19.47
C SER A 42 0.36 -9.44 20.78
N THR A 43 0.38 -8.12 20.84
CA THR A 43 -0.19 -7.36 21.97
C THR A 43 -1.66 -7.67 22.23
N ASP A 44 -2.39 -8.07 21.18
CA ASP A 44 -3.84 -8.33 21.23
C ASP A 44 -4.16 -9.82 21.41
N GLY A 45 -3.14 -10.69 21.48
CA GLY A 45 -3.28 -12.14 21.66
C GLY A 45 -2.51 -12.98 20.64
N GLY A 46 -2.69 -14.30 20.71
CA GLY A 46 -2.02 -15.26 19.83
C GLY A 46 -2.69 -15.38 18.46
N MET A 47 -1.89 -15.48 17.39
CA MET A 47 -2.38 -15.59 16.02
C MET A 47 -1.41 -16.33 15.08
N TYR A 48 -1.92 -16.84 13.96
CA TYR A 48 -1.09 -17.38 12.88
C TYR A 48 -0.71 -16.28 11.88
N LEU A 49 0.59 -16.11 11.64
CA LEU A 49 1.11 -15.19 10.63
C LEU A 49 2.04 -15.89 9.65
N HIS A 50 2.14 -15.34 8.44
CA HIS A 50 3.11 -15.84 7.47
C HIS A 50 4.54 -15.69 8.00
N ALA A 51 5.33 -16.77 7.91
CA ALA A 51 6.71 -16.79 8.41
C ALA A 51 7.55 -15.66 7.81
N SER A 52 7.33 -15.30 6.54
CA SER A 52 7.99 -14.16 5.90
C SER A 52 7.64 -12.81 6.54
N ARG A 53 6.40 -12.62 7.02
CA ARG A 53 6.00 -11.35 7.68
C ARG A 53 6.59 -11.25 9.08
N VAL A 54 6.64 -12.37 9.81
CA VAL A 54 7.28 -12.42 11.12
C VAL A 54 8.80 -12.22 10.99
N ALA A 55 9.43 -12.84 9.99
CA ALA A 55 10.85 -12.66 9.73
C ALA A 55 11.19 -11.22 9.32
N TYR A 56 10.37 -10.59 8.48
CA TYR A 56 10.52 -9.15 8.18
C TYR A 56 10.48 -8.31 9.45
N ALA A 57 9.48 -8.54 10.31
CA ALA A 57 9.29 -7.81 11.57
C ALA A 57 10.50 -7.92 12.52
N ALA A 58 11.23 -9.03 12.52
CA ALA A 58 12.43 -9.21 13.34
C ALA A 58 13.55 -8.19 13.06
N SER A 59 13.53 -7.56 11.87
CA SER A 59 14.46 -6.49 11.48
C SER A 59 13.83 -5.08 11.49
N HIS A 60 12.57 -4.98 11.91
CA HIS A 60 11.75 -3.76 11.87
C HIS A 60 10.90 -3.65 13.14
N ASP A 61 11.57 -3.63 14.30
CA ASP A 61 10.98 -3.38 15.62
C ASP A 61 9.80 -4.30 15.99
N TRP A 62 9.80 -5.53 15.48
CA TRP A 62 8.74 -6.52 15.70
C TRP A 62 7.36 -6.05 15.23
N VAL A 63 7.31 -5.11 14.27
CA VAL A 63 6.08 -4.67 13.61
C VAL A 63 5.95 -5.33 12.25
N THR A 64 4.82 -5.98 12.03
CA THR A 64 4.55 -6.65 10.76
C THR A 64 4.25 -5.64 9.65
N PRO A 65 4.67 -5.92 8.41
CA PRO A 65 4.49 -4.98 7.30
C PRO A 65 3.00 -4.87 6.92
N THR A 66 2.59 -3.77 6.29
CA THR A 66 1.24 -3.56 5.74
C THR A 66 1.14 -3.80 4.22
N GLY A 67 2.26 -4.07 3.55
CA GLY A 67 2.33 -4.25 2.09
C GLY A 67 2.63 -5.68 1.62
N LYS A 68 2.83 -5.82 0.30
CA LYS A 68 3.36 -7.03 -0.31
C LYS A 68 4.85 -7.13 -0.01
N LEU A 69 5.31 -8.31 0.40
CA LEU A 69 6.73 -8.59 0.57
C LEU A 69 7.30 -9.15 -0.73
N GLU A 70 8.45 -8.63 -1.14
CA GLU A 70 9.28 -9.18 -2.20
C GLU A 70 10.63 -9.64 -1.66
N ARG A 71 11.22 -10.60 -2.37
CA ARG A 71 12.53 -11.16 -2.07
C ARG A 71 13.58 -10.44 -2.88
N THR A 72 14.66 -10.03 -2.24
CA THR A 72 15.82 -9.42 -2.92
C THR A 72 16.83 -10.45 -3.39
N CYS A 73 16.73 -11.69 -2.90
CA CYS A 73 17.54 -12.82 -3.36
C CYS A 73 16.83 -13.64 -4.44
N THR A 74 17.59 -14.42 -5.21
CA THR A 74 17.06 -15.32 -6.26
C THR A 74 16.48 -16.62 -5.70
N THR A 75 16.72 -16.93 -4.43
CA THR A 75 16.25 -18.16 -3.77
C THR A 75 14.72 -18.16 -3.63
N PRO A 76 14.02 -19.11 -4.28
CA PRO A 76 12.58 -19.23 -4.15
C PRO A 76 12.19 -19.45 -2.69
N GLN A 77 11.09 -18.84 -2.27
CA GLN A 77 10.52 -19.00 -0.92
C GLN A 77 11.42 -18.54 0.25
N CYS A 78 12.55 -17.89 -0.02
CA CYS A 78 13.40 -17.33 1.03
C CYS A 78 12.61 -16.39 1.97
N VAL A 79 12.84 -16.53 3.26
CA VAL A 79 12.23 -15.73 4.32
C VAL A 79 13.27 -15.10 5.26
N SER A 80 14.54 -15.04 4.83
CA SER A 80 15.56 -14.32 5.60
C SER A 80 15.14 -12.85 5.76
N PRO A 81 15.14 -12.26 6.97
CA PRO A 81 14.74 -10.87 7.21
C PRO A 81 15.43 -9.88 6.26
N HIS A 82 16.74 -10.04 6.07
CA HIS A 82 17.56 -9.19 5.21
C HIS A 82 17.30 -9.37 3.71
N HIS A 83 16.62 -10.46 3.32
CA HIS A 83 16.26 -10.72 1.93
C HIS A 83 14.80 -10.36 1.62
N LEU A 84 14.12 -9.66 2.54
CA LEU A 84 12.73 -9.26 2.39
C LEU A 84 12.63 -7.73 2.36
N ARG A 85 11.88 -7.20 1.41
CA ARG A 85 11.52 -5.79 1.33
C ARG A 85 10.02 -5.62 1.13
N ILE A 86 9.46 -4.54 1.64
CA ILE A 86 8.10 -4.14 1.26
C ILE A 86 8.18 -3.58 -0.16
N VAL A 87 7.35 -4.11 -1.04
CA VAL A 87 6.99 -3.40 -2.27
C VAL A 87 5.91 -2.44 -1.83
N THR A 88 6.31 -1.20 -1.54
CA THR A 88 5.39 -0.10 -1.70
C THR A 88 4.95 -0.19 -3.15
N SER A 89 3.66 -0.39 -3.38
CA SER A 89 3.17 -0.09 -4.72
C SER A 89 3.50 1.38 -4.88
N GLU A 90 4.48 1.70 -5.74
CA GLU A 90 4.62 3.04 -6.29
C GLU A 90 3.36 3.31 -7.12
N THR A 91 2.24 3.51 -6.43
CA THR A 91 1.27 4.52 -6.78
C THR A 91 1.52 5.60 -5.74
N ALA A 92 2.49 6.45 -6.07
CA ALA A 92 2.49 7.82 -5.60
C ALA A 92 1.12 8.40 -5.94
N GLY A 93 0.38 8.65 -4.88
CA GLY A 93 -0.84 9.43 -4.79
C GLY A 93 -1.07 9.40 -3.30
N ASP A 94 -0.79 10.52 -2.65
CA ASP A 94 -1.01 10.75 -1.22
C ASP A 94 -2.43 10.32 -0.81
N ASP A 95 -2.78 10.51 0.46
CA ASP A 95 -4.16 10.56 0.94
C ASP A 95 -4.99 11.69 0.25
N VAL A 96 -4.94 11.81 -1.08
CA VAL A 96 -5.88 12.54 -1.91
C VAL A 96 -7.12 11.66 -1.93
N GLU A 97 -8.12 12.06 -1.15
CA GLU A 97 -9.46 11.52 -1.33
C GLU A 97 -9.79 11.46 -2.83
N PRO A 98 -10.33 10.34 -3.32
CA PRO A 98 -10.65 10.21 -4.73
C PRO A 98 -11.49 11.41 -5.15
N VAL A 99 -11.12 12.03 -6.28
CA VAL A 99 -11.75 13.26 -6.76
C VAL A 99 -13.27 13.14 -6.66
N ASP A 100 -13.89 13.97 -5.82
CA ASP A 100 -15.35 14.02 -5.72
C ASP A 100 -15.90 14.75 -6.94
N LEU A 101 -16.28 13.96 -7.95
CA LEU A 101 -16.82 14.48 -9.21
C LEU A 101 -18.16 15.20 -9.03
N ASP A 102 -18.94 14.87 -7.99
CA ASP A 102 -20.19 15.54 -7.68
C ASP A 102 -19.90 16.93 -7.10
N GLN A 103 -18.94 17.03 -6.18
CA GLN A 103 -18.50 18.31 -5.61
C GLN A 103 -17.85 19.21 -6.67
N VAL A 104 -16.96 18.67 -7.51
CA VAL A 104 -16.33 19.43 -8.60
C VAL A 104 -17.38 19.88 -9.63
N ALA A 105 -18.33 19.02 -10.00
CA ALA A 105 -19.44 19.39 -10.89
C ALA A 105 -20.29 20.52 -10.29
N TYR A 106 -20.60 20.43 -8.99
CA TYR A 106 -21.31 21.48 -8.26
C TYR A 106 -20.56 22.81 -8.34
N LEU A 107 -19.28 22.85 -7.97
CA LEU A 107 -18.47 24.08 -8.00
C LEU A 107 -18.36 24.67 -9.42
N ARG A 108 -18.10 23.83 -10.43
CA ARG A 108 -18.07 24.26 -11.84
C ARG A 108 -19.40 24.86 -12.29
N SER A 109 -20.53 24.26 -11.91
CA SER A 109 -21.86 24.77 -12.24
C SER A 109 -22.18 26.12 -11.56
N HIS A 110 -21.53 26.42 -10.44
CA HIS A 110 -21.63 27.70 -9.73
C HIS A 110 -20.58 28.72 -10.20
N GLY A 111 -19.96 28.50 -11.36
CA GLY A 111 -19.06 29.46 -12.00
C GLY A 111 -17.63 29.47 -11.48
N TRP A 112 -17.26 28.52 -10.61
CA TRP A 112 -15.88 28.44 -10.11
C TRP A 112 -14.92 28.02 -11.23
N SER A 113 -13.75 28.68 -11.28
CA SER A 113 -12.67 28.31 -12.20
C SER A 113 -11.91 27.09 -11.69
N TRP A 114 -11.24 26.36 -12.59
CA TRP A 114 -10.39 25.22 -12.21
C TRP A 114 -9.29 25.60 -11.21
N ARG A 115 -8.78 26.84 -11.28
CA ARG A 115 -7.83 27.38 -10.31
C ARG A 115 -8.43 27.48 -8.91
N LEU A 116 -9.62 28.08 -8.79
CA LEU A 116 -10.29 28.25 -7.49
C LEU A 116 -10.68 26.89 -6.88
N ILE A 117 -11.11 25.94 -7.71
CA ILE A 117 -11.42 24.57 -7.27
C ILE A 117 -10.16 23.89 -6.74
N SER A 118 -9.04 24.00 -7.46
CA SER A 118 -7.76 23.43 -7.03
C SER A 118 -7.25 24.05 -5.73
N GLU A 119 -7.34 25.37 -5.57
CA GLU A 119 -6.95 26.08 -4.35
C GLU A 119 -7.84 25.69 -3.15
N ALA A 120 -9.13 25.42 -3.36
CA ALA A 120 -10.08 25.13 -2.28
C ALA A 120 -10.21 23.64 -1.91
N THR A 121 -9.98 22.73 -2.87
CA THR A 121 -10.23 21.28 -2.69
C THR A 121 -8.98 20.42 -2.86
N GLY A 122 -7.91 20.98 -3.42
CA GLY A 122 -6.74 20.21 -3.85
C GLY A 122 -6.93 19.47 -5.17
N TRP A 123 -8.15 19.36 -5.72
CA TRP A 123 -8.41 18.70 -6.99
C TRP A 123 -8.32 19.66 -8.19
N SER A 124 -7.63 19.22 -9.23
CA SER A 124 -7.35 20.00 -10.43
C SER A 124 -8.05 19.45 -11.67
N ALA A 125 -7.97 20.21 -12.77
CA ALA A 125 -8.39 19.73 -14.09
C ALA A 125 -7.59 18.49 -14.52
N ALA A 126 -6.31 18.38 -14.12
CA ALA A 126 -5.47 17.22 -14.43
C ALA A 126 -5.99 15.95 -13.75
N ASP A 127 -6.38 16.06 -12.47
CA ASP A 127 -6.89 14.91 -11.71
C ASP A 127 -8.19 14.38 -12.31
N VAL A 128 -9.11 15.27 -12.69
CA VAL A 128 -10.37 14.89 -13.35
C VAL A 128 -10.14 14.29 -14.74
N ALA A 129 -9.21 14.86 -15.52
CA ALA A 129 -8.89 14.36 -16.87
C ALA A 129 -8.22 12.98 -16.83
N ALA A 130 -7.43 12.70 -15.79
CA ALA A 130 -6.71 11.44 -15.59
C ALA A 130 -7.65 10.25 -15.26
N ILE A 131 -8.87 10.48 -14.79
CA ILE A 131 -9.81 9.41 -14.42
C ILE A 131 -10.18 8.59 -15.67
N PRO A 132 -9.85 7.28 -15.76
CA PRO A 132 -10.05 6.51 -17.00
C PRO A 132 -11.52 6.46 -17.46
N HIS A 133 -12.43 6.23 -16.52
CA HIS A 133 -13.86 6.12 -16.78
C HIS A 133 -14.65 6.95 -15.78
N VAL A 134 -15.52 7.83 -16.28
CA VAL A 134 -16.48 8.60 -15.48
C VAL A 134 -17.90 8.17 -15.84
N ARG A 135 -18.84 8.33 -14.89
CA ARG A 135 -20.27 8.15 -15.19
C ARG A 135 -20.70 9.16 -16.25
N ARG A 136 -21.70 8.80 -17.06
CA ARG A 136 -22.24 9.65 -18.14
C ARG A 136 -22.56 11.09 -17.70
N ILE A 137 -23.03 11.27 -16.46
CA ILE A 137 -23.36 12.58 -15.88
C ILE A 137 -22.14 13.52 -15.72
N HIS A 138 -20.91 12.97 -15.63
CA HIS A 138 -19.67 13.74 -15.50
C HIS A 138 -18.84 13.79 -16.79
N GLU A 139 -19.33 13.25 -17.91
CA GLU A 139 -18.58 13.28 -19.18
C GLU A 139 -18.32 14.70 -19.67
N SER A 140 -19.29 15.60 -19.50
CA SER A 140 -19.13 17.03 -19.83
C SER A 140 -18.06 17.68 -18.97
N LEU A 141 -18.02 17.35 -17.68
CA LEU A 141 -17.01 17.82 -16.74
C LEU A 141 -15.61 17.35 -17.12
N LYS A 142 -15.44 16.06 -17.46
CA LYS A 142 -14.15 15.53 -17.93
C LYS A 142 -13.68 16.22 -19.22
N LYS A 143 -14.58 16.44 -20.19
CA LYS A 143 -14.27 17.17 -21.43
C LYS A 143 -13.85 18.63 -21.16
N ASP A 144 -14.50 19.29 -20.21
CA ASP A 144 -14.15 20.65 -19.78
C ASP A 144 -12.76 20.70 -19.12
N ALA A 145 -12.44 19.71 -18.29
CA ALA A 145 -11.13 19.54 -17.67
C ALA A 145 -10.03 19.37 -18.73
N THR A 146 -10.18 18.42 -19.66
CA THR A 146 -9.22 18.18 -20.74
C THR A 146 -9.00 19.43 -21.60
N ARG A 147 -10.07 20.13 -21.96
CA ARG A 147 -9.99 21.38 -22.74
C ARG A 147 -9.25 22.50 -22.01
N THR A 148 -9.37 22.55 -20.69
CA THR A 148 -8.66 23.56 -19.87
C THR A 148 -7.16 23.30 -19.88
N LEU A 149 -6.75 22.02 -19.82
CA LEU A 149 -5.34 21.63 -19.91
C LEU A 149 -4.75 21.94 -21.28
N GLU A 150 -5.50 21.70 -22.37
CA GLU A 150 -5.06 22.02 -23.74
C GLU A 150 -4.85 23.53 -23.99
N LYS A 151 -5.48 24.39 -23.19
CA LYS A 151 -5.38 25.85 -23.29
C LYS A 151 -4.28 26.48 -22.43
N THR A 152 -3.67 25.69 -21.54
CA THR A 152 -2.63 26.16 -20.63
C THR A 152 -1.28 25.69 -21.20
N PRO A 153 -0.45 26.58 -21.79
CA PRO A 153 0.84 26.20 -22.37
C PRO A 153 1.86 25.77 -21.30
#